data_AF-A0A851IIJ4-F1
#
_entry.id   AF-A0A851IIJ4-F1
#
_cell.length_a   1.000
_cell.length_b   1.000
_cell.length_c   1.000
_cell.angle_alpha   90.00
_cell.angle_beta   90.00
_cell.angle_gamma   90.00
#
_symmetry.space_group_name_H-M   'P 1'
#
loop_
_entity.id
_entity.type
_entity.pdbx_description
1 polymer ?
#
loop_
_entity_poly.entity_id
_entity_poly.type
_entity_poly.pdbx_seq_one_letter_code
_entity_poly.pdbx_strand_id
1 'polypeptide(L)'
;MKDVKKTRRYNKWIGCLGFLGLRGFWYFKTHDVSDLYYFMYFAWFGHFLLSKINVSITDEMYLENEKNARAFIGILAIFLISILTMLSMFVRDLDLKPFIVATFVILVLSYSIKLYLLEK
;
A
#
# COMPACT_ATOMS: atom_id res chain seq x y z
N MET A 1 -17.26 -15.66 27.76
CA MET A 1 -17.25 -15.77 26.28
C MET A 1 -15.81 -16.02 25.86
N LYS A 2 -15.53 -17.05 25.06
CA LYS A 2 -14.19 -17.31 24.55
C LYS A 2 -13.96 -16.40 23.35
N ASP A 3 -13.23 -15.32 23.53
CA ASP A 3 -12.74 -14.51 22.41
C ASP A 3 -11.74 -15.34 21.62
N VAL A 4 -12.24 -15.95 20.55
CA VAL A 4 -11.41 -16.61 19.55
C VAL A 4 -10.58 -15.52 18.89
N LYS A 5 -9.36 -15.29 19.40
CA LYS A 5 -8.35 -14.44 18.77
C LYS A 5 -8.14 -14.94 17.34
N LYS A 6 -8.81 -14.27 16.40
CA LYS A 6 -8.71 -14.55 14.97
C LYS A 6 -7.32 -14.11 14.53
N THR A 7 -6.34 -15.03 14.61
CA THR A 7 -5.05 -14.86 13.96
C THR A 7 -5.32 -14.56 12.49
N ARG A 8 -5.01 -13.33 12.05
CA ARG A 8 -5.15 -12.92 10.66
C ARG A 8 -4.16 -13.76 9.87
N ARG A 9 -4.61 -14.90 9.33
CA ARG A 9 -3.77 -15.83 8.57
C ARG A 9 -3.38 -15.12 7.27
N TYR A 10 -2.25 -14.42 7.31
CA TYR A 10 -1.72 -13.70 6.15
C TYR A 10 -1.48 -14.72 5.04
N ASN A 11 -2.07 -14.50 3.87
CA ASN A 11 -1.98 -15.43 2.76
C ASN A 11 -0.55 -15.39 2.20
N LYS A 12 0.27 -16.40 2.52
CA LYS A 12 1.68 -16.50 2.15
C LYS A 12 1.91 -16.34 0.63
N TRP A 13 0.93 -16.77 -0.16
CA TRP A 13 0.97 -16.74 -1.62
C TRP A 13 0.92 -15.33 -2.21
N ILE A 14 0.50 -14.32 -1.44
CA ILE A 14 0.53 -12.92 -1.90
C ILE A 14 1.96 -12.47 -2.19
N GLY A 15 2.94 -12.92 -1.41
CA GLY A 15 4.33 -12.57 -1.67
C GLY A 15 4.91 -13.22 -2.94
N CYS A 16 4.29 -14.28 -3.47
CA CYS A 16 4.68 -14.86 -4.75
C CYS A 16 4.37 -13.92 -5.94
N LEU A 17 3.51 -12.91 -5.77
CA LEU A 17 3.33 -11.85 -6.78
C LEU A 17 4.63 -11.08 -7.03
N GLY A 18 5.59 -11.11 -6.10
CA GLY A 18 6.90 -10.51 -6.31
C GLY A 18 7.69 -11.12 -7.46
N PHE A 19 7.41 -12.37 -7.85
CA PHE A 19 8.06 -13.01 -9.01
C PHE A 19 7.67 -12.38 -10.34
N LEU A 20 6.59 -11.58 -10.40
CA LEU A 20 6.31 -10.75 -11.58
C LEU A 20 7.46 -9.79 -11.90
N GLY A 21 8.31 -9.48 -10.91
CA GLY A 21 9.49 -8.65 -11.12
C GLY A 21 10.60 -9.29 -11.94
N LEU A 22 10.60 -10.63 -12.10
CA LEU A 22 11.52 -11.32 -13.02
C LEU A 22 11.32 -10.89 -14.48
N ARG A 23 10.15 -10.33 -14.81
CA ARG A 23 9.89 -9.71 -16.11
C ARG A 23 10.84 -8.55 -16.41
N GLY A 24 11.44 -7.93 -15.40
CA GLY A 24 12.43 -6.87 -15.58
C GLY A 24 13.69 -7.31 -16.33
N PHE A 25 14.03 -8.60 -16.34
CA PHE A 25 15.15 -9.13 -17.12
C PHE A 25 14.93 -9.04 -18.63
N TRP A 26 13.69 -8.81 -19.10
CA TRP A 26 13.40 -8.63 -20.52
C TRP A 26 14.08 -7.39 -21.11
N TYR A 27 14.46 -6.43 -20.25
CA TYR A 27 15.27 -5.28 -20.64
C TYR A 27 16.51 -5.66 -21.46
N PHE A 28 17.22 -6.73 -21.08
CA PHE A 28 18.44 -7.15 -21.79
C PHE A 28 18.16 -7.65 -23.22
N LYS A 29 16.91 -7.96 -23.55
CA LYS A 29 16.48 -8.34 -24.90
C LYS A 29 15.86 -7.15 -25.64
N THR A 30 14.93 -6.44 -25.02
CA THR A 30 14.16 -5.36 -25.68
C THR A 30 14.93 -4.03 -25.74
N HIS A 31 15.85 -3.79 -24.81
CA HIS A 31 16.51 -2.50 -24.55
C HIS A 31 15.55 -1.34 -24.22
N ASP A 32 14.29 -1.64 -23.91
CA ASP A 32 13.29 -0.65 -23.49
C ASP A 32 13.39 -0.43 -21.98
N VAL A 33 13.62 0.82 -21.58
CA VAL A 33 13.70 1.24 -20.16
C VAL A 33 12.41 0.93 -19.41
N SER A 34 11.27 0.89 -20.10
CA SER A 34 9.97 0.52 -19.53
C SER A 34 9.98 -0.86 -18.87
N ASP A 35 10.82 -1.78 -19.36
CA ASP A 35 10.92 -3.12 -18.78
C ASP A 35 11.55 -3.09 -17.37
N LEU A 36 12.39 -2.11 -17.03
CA LEU A 36 12.96 -2.01 -15.68
C LEU A 36 11.90 -1.75 -14.61
N TYR A 37 10.77 -1.12 -14.95
CA TYR A 37 9.72 -0.86 -13.98
C TYR A 37 9.19 -2.14 -13.33
N TYR A 38 9.25 -3.28 -14.01
CA TYR A 38 8.82 -4.55 -13.43
C TYR A 38 9.63 -4.94 -12.18
N PHE A 39 10.87 -4.49 -12.02
CA PHE A 39 11.63 -4.78 -10.79
C PHE A 39 10.95 -4.24 -9.53
N MET A 40 10.08 -3.23 -9.61
CA MET A 40 9.33 -2.73 -8.46
C MET A 40 8.44 -3.81 -7.81
N TYR A 41 7.98 -4.79 -8.59
CA TYR A 41 7.14 -5.87 -8.07
C TYR A 41 7.88 -6.74 -7.06
N PHE A 42 9.23 -6.80 -7.07
CA PHE A 42 9.99 -7.53 -6.05
C PHE A 42 9.74 -7.03 -4.62
N ALA A 43 9.30 -5.78 -4.44
CA ALA A 43 8.89 -5.28 -3.12
C ALA A 43 7.79 -6.14 -2.49
N TRP A 44 6.90 -6.73 -3.30
CA TRP A 44 5.85 -7.64 -2.81
C TRP A 44 6.40 -8.94 -2.23
N PHE A 45 7.62 -9.35 -2.59
CA PHE A 45 8.26 -10.53 -2.00
C PHE A 45 8.48 -10.38 -0.48
N GLY A 46 8.58 -9.15 0.03
CA GLY A 46 8.62 -8.87 1.47
C GLY A 46 7.42 -9.44 2.23
N HIS A 47 6.24 -9.50 1.60
CA HIS A 47 5.04 -10.11 2.20
C HIS A 47 5.18 -11.62 2.43
N PHE A 48 5.95 -12.32 1.60
CA PHE A 48 6.24 -13.75 1.81
C PHE A 48 7.06 -13.94 3.10
N LEU A 49 8.06 -13.10 3.32
CA LEU A 49 8.88 -13.11 4.54
C LEU A 49 8.04 -12.72 5.77
N LEU A 50 7.26 -11.64 5.66
CA LEU A 50 6.39 -11.16 6.73
C LEU A 50 5.35 -12.20 7.15
N SER A 51 4.85 -13.01 6.20
CA SER A 51 3.91 -14.10 6.47
C SER A 51 4.50 -15.29 7.24
N LYS A 52 5.83 -15.44 7.23
CA LYS A 52 6.54 -16.45 8.02
C LYS A 52 6.82 -15.97 9.44
N ILE A 53 6.88 -14.66 9.64
CA ILE A 53 7.00 -14.05 10.97
C ILE A 53 5.62 -14.13 11.62
N ASN A 54 5.44 -15.05 12.57
CA ASN A 54 4.25 -15.10 13.42
C ASN A 54 4.29 -13.87 14.34
N VAL A 55 3.77 -12.74 13.85
CA VAL A 55 3.56 -11.57 14.70
C VAL A 55 2.54 -11.98 15.76
N SER A 56 2.93 -11.72 17.00
CA SER A 56 2.22 -12.03 18.24
C SER A 56 0.79 -11.53 18.22
N ILE A 57 0.01 -12.04 19.19
CA ILE A 57 -1.28 -11.52 19.61
C ILE A 57 -1.32 -10.00 19.44
N THR A 58 -2.10 -9.50 18.48
CA THR A 58 -2.38 -8.07 18.37
C THR A 58 -3.08 -7.62 19.64
N ASP A 59 -2.49 -6.65 20.32
CA ASP A 59 -3.09 -6.03 21.50
C ASP A 59 -4.39 -5.30 21.12
N GLU A 60 -5.34 -5.27 22.04
CA GLU A 60 -6.63 -4.60 21.84
C GLU A 60 -6.47 -3.10 21.58
N MET A 61 -5.50 -2.46 22.25
CA MET A 61 -5.14 -1.05 22.02
C MET A 61 -4.63 -0.82 20.60
N TYR A 62 -3.83 -1.75 20.06
CA TYR A 62 -3.33 -1.65 18.69
C TYR A 62 -4.50 -1.69 17.68
N LEU A 63 -5.50 -2.55 17.91
CA LEU A 63 -6.68 -2.64 17.04
C LEU A 63 -7.52 -1.37 17.05
N GLU A 64 -7.62 -0.70 18.20
CA GLU A 64 -8.33 0.58 18.32
C GLU A 64 -7.56 1.72 17.62
N ASN A 65 -6.24 1.78 17.82
CA ASN A 65 -5.37 2.72 17.13
C ASN A 65 -5.39 2.52 15.60
N GLU A 66 -5.40 1.27 15.14
CA GLU A 66 -5.52 0.93 13.72
C GLU A 66 -6.85 1.43 13.14
N LYS A 67 -7.97 1.27 13.87
CA LYS A 67 -9.28 1.79 13.44
C LYS A 67 -9.27 3.32 13.35
N ASN A 68 -8.72 4.00 14.35
CA ASN A 68 -8.63 5.46 14.37
C ASN A 68 -7.77 5.99 13.22
N ALA A 69 -6.63 5.35 12.95
CA ALA A 69 -5.77 5.69 11.81
C ALA A 69 -6.49 5.46 10.47
N ARG A 70 -7.17 4.32 10.30
CA ARG A 70 -7.97 4.00 9.10
C ARG A 70 -9.10 5.01 8.85
N ALA A 71 -9.81 5.42 9.89
CA ALA A 71 -10.88 6.41 9.77
C ALA A 71 -10.34 7.78 9.30
N PHE A 72 -9.21 8.22 9.87
CA PHE A 72 -8.53 9.44 9.45
C PHE A 72 -8.12 9.40 7.97
N ILE A 73 -7.54 8.28 7.51
CA ILE A 73 -7.16 8.12 6.10
C ILE A 73 -8.37 8.08 5.18
N GLY A 74 -9.47 7.47 5.61
CA GLY A 74 -10.70 7.46 4.83
C GLY A 74 -11.17 8.88 4.50
N ILE A 75 -11.13 9.77 5.49
CA ILE A 75 -11.47 11.19 5.32
C ILE A 75 -10.46 11.87 4.38
N LEU A 76 -9.16 11.65 4.59
CA LEU A 76 -8.11 12.21 3.71
C LEU A 76 -8.21 11.71 2.27
N ALA A 77 -8.57 10.45 2.06
CA ALA A 77 -8.71 9.86 0.73
C ALA A 77 -9.88 10.48 -0.02
N ILE A 78 -11.03 10.65 0.63
CA ILE A 78 -12.18 11.35 0.04
C ILE A 78 -11.77 12.77 -0.36
N PHE A 79 -11.09 13.49 0.53
CA PHE A 79 -10.64 14.85 0.27
C PHE A 79 -9.68 14.95 -0.93
N LEU A 80 -8.66 14.08 -1.00
CA LEU A 80 -7.70 14.06 -2.12
C LEU A 80 -8.36 13.66 -3.44
N ILE A 81 -9.28 12.70 -3.44
CA ILE A 81 -10.03 12.30 -4.63
C ILE A 81 -10.91 13.46 -5.10
N SER A 82 -11.61 14.15 -4.18
CA SER A 82 -12.41 15.33 -4.54
C SER A 82 -11.55 16.41 -5.22
N ILE A 83 -10.37 16.72 -4.68
CA ILE A 83 -9.43 17.66 -5.30
C ILE A 83 -9.02 17.20 -6.70
N LEU A 84 -8.66 15.92 -6.85
CA LEU A 84 -8.24 15.36 -8.13
C LEU A 84 -9.36 15.45 -9.18
N THR A 85 -10.61 15.16 -8.80
CA THR A 85 -11.77 15.28 -9.69
C THR A 85 -12.04 16.73 -10.10
N MET A 86 -11.89 17.69 -9.18
CA MET A 86 -12.04 19.11 -9.49
C MET A 86 -10.95 19.58 -10.45
N LEU A 87 -9.70 19.18 -10.22
CA LEU A 87 -8.57 19.53 -11.09
C LEU A 87 -8.75 18.97 -12.50
N SER A 88 -9.24 17.72 -12.60
CA SER A 88 -9.54 17.08 -13.90
C SER A 88 -10.63 17.79 -14.68
N MET A 89 -11.60 18.41 -14.02
CA MET A 89 -12.66 19.18 -14.69
C MET A 89 -12.17 20.54 -15.17
N PHE A 90 -11.21 21.15 -14.46
CA PHE A 90 -10.73 22.51 -14.74
C PHE A 90 -9.62 22.54 -15.80
N VAL A 91 -8.78 21.50 -15.86
CA VAL A 91 -7.63 21.43 -16.77
C VAL A 91 -7.81 20.29 -17.76
N ARG A 92 -8.05 20.65 -19.03
CA ARG A 92 -8.43 19.72 -20.10
C ARG A 92 -7.30 18.81 -20.60
N ASP A 93 -6.06 19.27 -20.51
CA ASP A 93 -4.86 18.56 -21.02
C ASP A 93 -3.95 18.03 -19.91
N LEU A 94 -4.48 17.84 -18.70
CA LEU A 94 -3.67 17.39 -17.57
C LEU A 94 -3.48 15.86 -17.61
N ASP A 95 -2.23 15.42 -17.68
CA ASP A 95 -1.89 14.02 -17.42
C ASP A 95 -2.12 13.68 -15.94
N LEU A 96 -3.20 12.95 -15.65
CA LEU A 96 -3.60 12.60 -14.27
C LEU A 96 -2.75 11.50 -13.63
N LYS A 97 -2.03 10.72 -14.45
CA LYS A 97 -1.20 9.58 -14.00
C LYS A 97 -0.24 9.93 -12.85
N PRO A 98 0.61 10.97 -12.94
CA PRO A 98 1.51 11.34 -11.84
C PRO A 98 0.77 11.76 -10.57
N PHE A 99 -0.37 12.44 -10.69
CA PHE A 99 -1.15 12.89 -9.54
C PHE A 99 -1.80 11.72 -8.79
N ILE A 100 -2.31 10.73 -9.51
CA ILE A 100 -2.86 9.50 -8.91
C ILE A 100 -1.77 8.78 -8.10
N VAL A 101 -0.57 8.64 -8.67
CA VAL A 101 0.57 8.02 -7.97
C VAL A 101 0.96 8.85 -6.74
N ALA A 102 1.02 10.17 -6.85
CA ALA A 102 1.31 11.05 -5.72
C ALA A 102 0.27 10.92 -4.59
N THR A 103 -1.03 10.90 -4.93
CA THR A 103 -2.11 10.69 -3.97
C THR A 103 -1.95 9.35 -3.23
N PHE A 104 -1.62 8.28 -3.96
CA PHE A 104 -1.36 6.97 -3.34
C PHE A 104 -0.21 7.02 -2.32
N VAL A 105 0.92 7.64 -2.70
CA VAL A 105 2.08 7.79 -1.82
C VAL A 105 1.75 8.61 -0.57
N ILE A 106 1.02 9.73 -0.73
CA ILE A 106 0.60 10.60 0.38
C ILE A 106 -0.29 9.83 1.36
N LEU A 107 -1.23 9.01 0.87
CA LEU A 107 -2.13 8.23 1.73
C LEU A 107 -1.37 7.17 2.54
N VAL A 108 -0.44 6.46 1.92
CA VAL A 108 0.37 5.43 2.59
C VAL A 108 1.29 6.04 3.67
N LEU A 109 1.93 7.17 3.37
CA LEU A 109 2.75 7.89 4.33
C LEU A 109 1.91 8.45 5.48
N SER A 110 0.77 9.07 5.16
CA SER A 110 -0.15 9.63 6.16
C SER A 110 -0.68 8.57 7.12
N TYR A 111 -0.97 7.35 6.63
CA TYR A 111 -1.32 6.22 7.48
C TYR A 111 -0.21 5.87 8.45
N SER A 112 1.00 5.69 7.91
CA SER A 112 2.15 5.23 8.67
C SER A 112 2.49 6.21 9.79
N ILE A 113 2.47 7.51 9.48
CA ILE A 113 2.68 8.59 10.46
C ILE A 113 1.58 8.59 11.52
N LYS A 114 0.30 8.51 11.11
CA LYS A 114 -0.82 8.55 12.06
C LYS A 114 -0.82 7.36 13.00
N LEU A 115 -0.51 6.17 12.48
CA LEU A 115 -0.41 4.96 13.28
C LEU A 115 0.73 5.05 14.29
N TYR A 116 1.91 5.50 13.86
CA TYR A 116 3.06 5.72 14.75
C TYR A 116 2.77 6.75 15.86
N LEU A 117 2.05 7.82 15.54
CA LEU A 117 1.66 8.83 16.53
C LEU A 117 0.63 8.33 17.55
N LEU A 118 -0.21 7.35 17.19
CA LEU A 118 -1.20 6.76 18.09
C LEU A 118 -0.62 5.67 19.00
N GLU A 119 0.50 5.07 18.59
CA GLU A 119 1.19 4.01 19.34
C GLU A 119 2.19 4.57 20.37
N LYS A 120 2.54 5.86 20.27
CA LYS A 120 3.42 6.57 21.21
C LYS A 120 2.68 7.00 22.48
#